data_AF-V5Z3I9-F1
#
_entry.id   AF-V5Z3I9-F1
#
_cell.length_a   1.000
_cell.length_b   1.000
_cell.length_c   1.000
_cell.angle_alpha   90.00
_cell.angle_beta   90.00
_cell.angle_gamma   90.00
#
_symmetry.space_group_name_H-M   'P 1'
#
loop_
_entity.id
_entity.type
_entity.pdbx_description
1 polymer ?
#
loop_
_entity_poly.entity_id
_entity_poly.type
_entity_poly.pdbx_seq_one_letter_code
_entity_poly.pdbx_strand_id
1 'polypeptide(L)'
;MRKVTAVVVVPALIYILFAAWFANAATTEETHQDDGANRTLRQFPQNHMFDGISLTEQQRQQMRDLMQQGRHDRSPISINDLEKLHELIIADKFDQVAYEAQAKKIAQAEVVRQVEMARVRNQMYHLLTPQQQGILNKKHQQRLDELRRLTNMQLSSPLQAASSSDRTP
;
A
#
# COMPACT_ATOMS: atom_id res chain seq x y z
N MET A 1 -21.72 26.87 -29.96
CA MET A 1 -22.35 26.13 -28.83
C MET A 1 -21.27 25.72 -27.86
N ARG A 2 -21.40 26.06 -26.57
CA ARG A 2 -20.39 25.77 -25.52
C ARG A 2 -20.41 24.27 -25.16
N LYS A 3 -19.19 23.69 -25.05
CA LYS A 3 -18.63 22.73 -24.04
C LYS A 3 -19.60 21.68 -23.46
N VAL A 4 -19.21 20.40 -23.28
CA VAL A 4 -18.25 19.97 -22.24
C VAL A 4 -17.53 18.68 -22.66
N THR A 5 -16.20 18.71 -22.74
CA THR A 5 -15.38 17.51 -22.76
C THR A 5 -15.25 17.04 -21.31
N ALA A 6 -15.90 15.93 -20.97
CA ALA A 6 -15.77 15.32 -19.66
C ALA A 6 -14.37 14.70 -19.53
N VAL A 7 -13.43 15.45 -18.96
CA VAL A 7 -12.17 14.88 -18.46
C VAL A 7 -12.51 14.18 -17.16
N VAL A 8 -12.71 12.87 -17.23
CA VAL A 8 -12.82 12.03 -16.03
C VAL A 8 -11.42 11.93 -15.45
N VAL A 9 -11.12 12.81 -14.50
CA VAL A 9 -9.99 12.63 -13.59
C VAL A 9 -10.37 11.47 -12.68
N VAL A 10 -9.95 10.26 -13.04
CA VAL A 10 -10.01 9.11 -12.15
C VAL A 10 -9.05 9.41 -10.99
N PRO A 11 -9.52 9.59 -9.74
CA PRO A 11 -8.61 9.79 -8.62
C PRO A 11 -7.76 8.52 -8.47
N ALA A 12 -6.44 8.71 -8.49
CA ALA A 12 -5.37 7.71 -8.43
C ALA A 12 -5.30 6.90 -7.11
N LEU A 13 -6.42 6.67 -6.43
CA LEU A 13 -6.49 5.97 -5.15
C LEU A 13 -6.98 4.51 -5.26
N ILE A 14 -7.34 4.04 -6.46
CA ILE A 14 -7.78 2.63 -6.71
C ILE A 14 -6.63 1.79 -7.32
N TYR A 15 -5.37 2.14 -7.08
CA TYR A 15 -4.23 1.36 -7.59
C TYR A 15 -3.64 0.35 -6.58
N ILE A 16 -4.30 0.09 -5.45
CA ILE A 16 -3.72 -0.75 -4.37
C ILE A 16 -4.37 -2.15 -4.27
N LEU A 17 -5.46 -2.44 -5.01
CA LEU A 17 -6.18 -3.72 -4.86
C LEU A 17 -5.91 -4.79 -5.94
N PHE A 18 -5.14 -4.50 -7.00
CA PHE A 18 -5.04 -5.40 -8.17
C PHE A 18 -3.68 -6.11 -8.38
N ALA A 19 -2.73 -6.04 -7.45
CA ALA A 19 -1.46 -6.77 -7.61
C ALA A 19 -1.54 -8.27 -7.23
N ALA A 20 -2.59 -8.70 -6.52
CA ALA A 20 -2.67 -10.07 -6.00
C ALA A 20 -3.25 -11.09 -6.99
N TRP A 21 -3.76 -10.66 -8.16
CA TRP A 21 -4.56 -11.52 -9.04
C TRP A 21 -3.92 -11.90 -10.39
N PHE A 22 -2.78 -11.30 -10.76
CA PHE A 22 -2.12 -11.60 -12.06
C PHE A 22 -0.90 -12.53 -11.97
N ALA A 23 -0.58 -13.10 -10.81
CA ALA A 23 0.60 -13.94 -10.64
C ALA A 23 0.36 -15.46 -10.82
N ASN A 24 -0.89 -15.93 -10.80
CA ASN A 24 -1.18 -17.38 -10.78
C ASN A 24 -1.77 -17.96 -12.07
N ALA A 25 -1.83 -17.21 -13.17
CA ALA A 25 -2.39 -17.70 -14.44
C ALA A 25 -1.33 -18.11 -15.49
N ALA A 26 -0.03 -18.04 -15.17
CA ALA A 26 1.01 -18.54 -16.06
C ALA A 26 2.06 -19.33 -15.29
N THR A 27 2.30 -20.54 -15.76
CA THR A 27 3.45 -21.43 -15.53
C THR A 27 3.60 -22.04 -14.13
N THR A 28 3.11 -23.27 -14.00
CA THR A 28 3.84 -24.36 -13.34
C THR A 28 5.26 -24.43 -13.91
N GLU A 29 6.27 -24.06 -13.13
CA GLU A 29 7.55 -24.77 -12.99
C GLU A 29 8.40 -24.06 -11.91
N GLU A 30 9.01 -24.85 -11.04
CA GLU A 30 9.85 -24.41 -9.93
C GLU A 30 10.93 -23.41 -10.37
N THR A 31 10.90 -22.20 -9.81
CA THR A 31 12.13 -21.45 -9.53
C THR A 31 11.89 -20.59 -8.29
N HIS A 32 12.68 -20.87 -7.24
CA HIS A 32 12.87 -19.96 -6.12
C HIS A 32 13.43 -18.64 -6.66
N GLN A 33 12.56 -17.65 -6.84
CA GLN A 33 13.00 -16.32 -7.27
C GLN A 33 12.41 -15.25 -6.34
N ASP A 34 13.36 -14.70 -5.59
CA ASP A 34 13.32 -13.56 -4.68
C ASP A 34 12.14 -12.60 -4.90
N ASP A 35 11.24 -12.61 -3.91
CA ASP A 35 9.95 -11.93 -3.82
C ASP A 35 10.11 -10.41 -3.57
N GLY A 36 11.00 -9.77 -4.33
CA GLY A 36 11.40 -8.37 -4.14
C GLY A 36 10.37 -7.36 -4.63
N ALA A 37 9.64 -7.66 -5.70
CA ALA A 37 8.67 -6.74 -6.30
C ALA A 37 7.29 -6.79 -5.60
N ASN A 38 6.92 -7.92 -5.00
CA ASN A 38 5.61 -8.11 -4.36
C ASN A 38 5.54 -7.55 -2.93
N ARG A 39 6.68 -7.28 -2.28
CA ARG A 39 6.72 -6.62 -0.96
C ARG A 39 6.49 -5.11 -1.02
N THR A 40 6.83 -4.44 -2.13
CA THR A 40 6.97 -2.98 -2.16
C THR A 40 5.65 -2.21 -2.00
N LEU A 41 4.51 -2.81 -2.34
CA LEU A 41 3.18 -2.18 -2.20
C LEU A 41 2.30 -2.77 -1.09
N ARG A 42 2.51 -4.03 -0.69
CA ARG A 42 1.79 -4.65 0.44
C ARG A 42 2.39 -4.28 1.81
N GLN A 43 3.67 -3.94 1.85
CA GLN A 43 4.28 -3.24 2.98
C GLN A 43 4.33 -1.75 2.66
N PHE A 44 3.25 -1.03 2.96
CA PHE A 44 3.48 0.33 3.46
C PHE A 44 4.54 0.24 4.58
N PRO A 45 5.44 1.23 4.74
CA PRO A 45 6.56 1.25 5.71
C PRO A 45 6.11 1.31 7.19
N GLN A 46 4.88 0.89 7.44
CA GLN A 46 4.12 1.02 8.66
C GLN A 46 4.50 0.00 9.73
N ASN A 47 5.02 -1.18 9.36
CA ASN A 47 5.56 -2.15 10.34
C ASN A 47 7.01 -1.82 10.75
N HIS A 48 7.69 -0.96 10.00
CA HIS A 48 9.11 -0.63 10.17
C HIS A 48 9.33 0.80 10.66
N MET A 49 8.30 1.45 11.21
CA MET A 49 8.41 2.85 11.65
C MET A 49 9.47 3.04 12.74
N PHE A 50 9.58 2.08 13.66
CA PHE A 50 10.43 2.14 14.85
C PHE A 50 11.78 1.41 14.68
N ASP A 51 12.08 0.95 13.47
CA ASP A 51 13.28 0.14 13.20
C ASP A 51 14.57 0.96 13.35
N GLY A 52 15.55 0.36 14.03
CA GLY A 52 16.84 0.98 14.30
C GLY A 52 16.79 2.08 15.36
N ILE A 53 15.72 2.16 16.16
CA ILE A 53 15.70 2.92 17.41
C ILE A 53 16.10 1.99 18.56
N SER A 54 17.09 2.40 19.35
CA SER A 54 17.47 1.67 20.56
C SER A 54 16.41 1.90 21.65
N LEU A 55 15.66 0.87 21.98
CA LEU A 55 14.59 0.89 23.00
C LEU A 55 15.06 0.24 24.29
N THR A 56 14.62 0.78 25.43
CA THR A 56 14.73 0.09 26.71
C THR A 56 13.86 -1.18 26.71
N GLU A 57 14.11 -2.12 27.61
CA GLU A 57 13.24 -3.31 27.73
C GLU A 57 11.80 -2.92 28.04
N GLN A 58 11.61 -1.95 28.94
CA GLN A 58 10.30 -1.45 29.31
C GLN A 58 9.54 -0.87 28.11
N GLN A 59 10.19 0.01 27.33
CA GLN A 59 9.58 0.58 26.12
C GLN A 59 9.22 -0.52 25.12
N ARG A 60 10.10 -1.50 24.93
CA ARG A 60 9.86 -2.62 24.01
C ARG A 60 8.67 -3.46 24.44
N GLN A 61 8.53 -3.72 25.74
CA GLN A 61 7.37 -4.44 26.27
C GLN A 61 6.08 -3.65 26.03
N GLN A 62 6.05 -2.38 26.42
CA GLN A 62 4.86 -1.52 26.22
C GLN A 62 4.47 -1.42 24.74
N MET A 63 5.45 -1.32 23.85
CA MET A 63 5.23 -1.30 22.39
C MET A 63 4.68 -2.63 21.88
N ARG A 64 5.16 -3.78 22.38
CA ARG A 64 4.60 -5.09 22.05
C ARG A 64 3.15 -5.18 22.49
N ASP A 65 2.84 -4.75 23.70
CA ASP A 65 1.49 -4.83 24.27
C ASP A 65 0.50 -3.96 23.47
N LEU A 66 0.89 -2.71 23.16
CA LEU A 66 0.09 -1.80 22.30
C LEU A 66 -0.17 -2.39 20.91
N MET A 67 0.87 -2.96 20.27
CA MET A 67 0.73 -3.60 18.96
C MET A 67 -0.15 -4.85 19.00
N GLN A 68 -0.08 -5.64 20.07
CA GLN A 68 -0.92 -6.83 20.24
C GLN A 68 -2.38 -6.46 20.49
N GLN A 69 -2.64 -5.41 21.26
CA GLN A 69 -3.97 -4.86 21.46
C GLN A 69 -4.56 -4.38 20.13
N GLY A 70 -3.81 -3.59 19.35
CA GLY A 70 -4.25 -3.14 18.04
C GLY A 70 -4.42 -4.25 16.99
N ARG A 71 -3.76 -5.41 17.18
CA ARG A 71 -3.86 -6.58 16.27
C ARG A 71 -5.07 -7.47 16.53
N HIS A 72 -5.68 -7.40 17.72
CA HIS A 72 -6.88 -8.19 18.02
C HIS A 72 -8.06 -7.81 17.10
N ASP A 73 -8.06 -6.60 16.55
CA ASP A 73 -8.93 -6.18 15.46
C ASP A 73 -8.36 -6.63 14.10
N ARG A 74 -8.42 -7.95 13.85
CA ARG A 74 -7.96 -8.62 12.62
C ARG A 74 -8.48 -7.96 11.33
N SER A 75 -7.75 -8.22 10.23
CA SER A 75 -7.99 -7.72 8.86
C SER A 75 -9.48 -7.50 8.55
N PRO A 76 -9.92 -6.25 8.32
CA PRO A 76 -11.33 -5.93 8.15
C PRO A 76 -11.86 -6.32 6.77
N ILE A 77 -10.99 -6.83 5.88
CA ILE A 77 -11.38 -7.34 4.57
C ILE A 77 -11.81 -8.80 4.70
N SER A 78 -13.08 -9.07 4.48
CA SER A 78 -13.65 -10.42 4.46
C SER A 78 -13.20 -11.18 3.21
N ILE A 79 -12.91 -12.49 3.34
CA ILE A 79 -12.62 -13.36 2.18
C ILE A 79 -13.80 -13.32 1.19
N ASN A 80 -15.03 -13.38 1.69
CA ASN A 80 -16.24 -13.26 0.88
C ASN A 80 -16.30 -11.93 0.09
N ASP A 81 -15.69 -10.86 0.60
CA ASP A 81 -15.68 -9.59 -0.13
C ASP A 81 -14.70 -9.62 -1.31
N LEU A 82 -13.62 -10.40 -1.20
CA LEU A 82 -12.68 -10.64 -2.29
C LEU A 82 -13.25 -11.60 -3.33
N GLU A 83 -13.96 -12.64 -2.90
CA GLU A 83 -14.67 -13.57 -3.80
C GLU A 83 -15.69 -12.81 -4.66
N LYS A 84 -16.48 -11.91 -4.07
CA LYS A 84 -17.42 -11.06 -4.82
C LYS A 84 -16.74 -10.17 -5.86
N LEU A 85 -15.59 -9.58 -5.54
CA LEU A 85 -14.84 -8.83 -6.55
C LEU A 85 -14.42 -9.74 -7.71
N HIS A 86 -13.99 -10.96 -7.42
CA HIS A 86 -13.61 -11.93 -8.45
C HIS A 86 -14.81 -12.30 -9.34
N GLU A 87 -15.96 -12.64 -8.76
CA GLU A 87 -17.19 -12.94 -9.49
C GLU A 87 -17.58 -11.81 -10.45
N LEU A 88 -17.50 -10.55 -9.99
CA LEU A 88 -17.79 -9.36 -10.79
C LEU A 88 -16.80 -9.16 -11.95
N ILE A 89 -15.55 -9.63 -11.80
CA ILE A 89 -14.52 -9.55 -12.85
C ILE A 89 -14.76 -10.60 -13.94
N ILE A 90 -15.18 -11.81 -13.59
CA ILE A 90 -15.37 -12.91 -14.54
C ILE A 90 -16.79 -13.02 -15.11
N ALA A 91 -17.70 -12.12 -14.72
CA ALA A 91 -19.06 -12.09 -15.25
C ALA A 91 -19.10 -11.84 -16.77
N ASP A 92 -20.09 -12.42 -17.46
CA ASP A 92 -20.28 -12.28 -18.92
C ASP A 92 -20.34 -10.81 -19.38
N LYS A 93 -20.83 -9.93 -18.51
CA LYS A 93 -20.85 -8.47 -18.70
C LYS A 93 -20.32 -7.79 -17.45
N PHE A 94 -19.42 -6.85 -17.67
CA PHE A 94 -18.87 -6.05 -16.58
C PHE A 94 -19.92 -5.10 -16.00
N ASP A 95 -20.26 -5.29 -14.72
CA ASP A 95 -21.08 -4.37 -13.95
C ASP A 95 -20.18 -3.40 -13.17
N GLN A 96 -19.92 -2.25 -13.78
CA GLN A 96 -19.09 -1.21 -13.19
C GLN A 96 -19.66 -0.72 -11.84
N VAL A 97 -20.98 -0.59 -11.73
CA VAL A 97 -21.62 -0.03 -10.53
C VAL A 97 -21.50 -1.01 -9.37
N ALA A 98 -21.74 -2.30 -9.61
CA ALA A 98 -21.56 -3.34 -8.60
C ALA A 98 -20.09 -3.47 -8.18
N TYR A 99 -19.17 -3.40 -9.14
CA TYR A 99 -17.74 -3.44 -8.86
C TYR A 99 -17.29 -2.27 -7.99
N GLU A 100 -17.66 -1.03 -8.36
CA GLU A 100 -17.34 0.17 -7.59
C GLU A 100 -17.93 0.12 -6.18
N ALA A 101 -19.16 -0.35 -6.02
CA ALA A 101 -19.80 -0.49 -4.72
C ALA A 101 -19.04 -1.47 -3.81
N GLN A 102 -18.65 -2.63 -4.36
CA GLN A 102 -17.90 -3.64 -3.62
C GLN A 102 -16.49 -3.16 -3.27
N ALA A 103 -15.80 -2.48 -4.20
CA ALA A 103 -14.48 -1.89 -3.95
C ALA A 103 -14.55 -0.79 -2.88
N LYS A 104 -15.58 0.06 -2.89
CA LYS A 104 -15.78 1.11 -1.90
C LYS A 104 -15.99 0.54 -0.50
N LYS A 105 -16.76 -0.55 -0.37
CA LYS A 105 -16.94 -1.26 0.91
C LYS A 105 -15.60 -1.71 1.48
N ILE A 106 -14.78 -2.36 0.67
CA ILE A 106 -13.44 -2.82 1.07
C ILE A 106 -12.54 -1.65 1.45
N ALA A 107 -12.55 -0.58 0.65
CA ALA A 107 -11.75 0.62 0.93
C ALA A 107 -12.14 1.28 2.26
N GLN A 108 -13.43 1.37 2.60
CA GLN A 108 -13.88 1.88 3.89
C GLN A 108 -13.36 1.06 5.07
N ALA A 109 -13.39 -0.27 4.93
CA ALA A 109 -12.87 -1.19 5.94
C ALA A 109 -11.36 -0.96 6.16
N GLU A 110 -10.60 -0.79 5.07
CA GLU A 110 -9.16 -0.52 5.12
C GLU A 110 -8.84 0.86 5.73
N VAL A 111 -9.64 1.89 5.47
CA VAL A 111 -9.48 3.21 6.12
C VAL A 111 -9.62 3.11 7.64
N VAL A 112 -10.65 2.40 8.12
CA VAL A 112 -10.84 2.18 9.57
C VAL A 112 -9.59 1.53 10.18
N ARG A 113 -9.05 0.49 9.53
CA ARG A 113 -7.81 -0.17 9.96
C ARG A 113 -6.63 0.79 10.02
N GLN A 114 -6.45 1.60 9.00
CA GLN A 114 -5.31 2.52 8.92
C GLN A 114 -5.37 3.55 10.03
N VAL A 115 -6.56 4.06 10.37
CA VAL A 115 -6.76 5.00 11.48
C VAL A 115 -6.43 4.33 12.82
N GLU A 116 -6.93 3.12 13.07
CA GLU A 116 -6.60 2.36 14.29
C GLU A 116 -5.09 2.15 14.44
N MET A 117 -4.44 1.70 13.37
CA MET A 117 -3.00 1.47 13.37
C MET A 117 -2.20 2.77 13.50
N ALA A 118 -2.67 3.87 12.94
CA ALA A 118 -2.07 5.19 13.13
C ALA A 118 -2.17 5.64 14.59
N ARG A 119 -3.30 5.38 15.26
CA ARG A 119 -3.48 5.69 16.69
C ARG A 119 -2.51 4.90 17.56
N VAL A 120 -2.39 3.59 17.34
CA VAL A 120 -1.44 2.73 18.08
C VAL A 120 -0.01 3.23 17.89
N ARG A 121 0.40 3.55 16.65
CA ARG A 121 1.74 4.10 16.38
C ARG A 121 1.95 5.45 17.04
N ASN A 122 0.94 6.30 17.08
CA ASN A 122 1.02 7.57 17.79
C ASN A 122 1.27 7.35 19.29
N GLN A 123 0.58 6.41 19.93
CA GLN A 123 0.83 6.06 21.33
C GLN A 123 2.26 5.54 21.53
N MET A 124 2.72 4.64 20.66
CA MET A 124 4.09 4.11 20.69
C MET A 124 5.15 5.21 20.51
N TYR A 125 4.90 6.20 19.65
CA TYR A 125 5.81 7.34 19.45
C TYR A 125 5.97 8.18 20.72
N HIS A 126 4.92 8.32 21.53
CA HIS A 126 4.97 9.06 22.79
C HIS A 126 5.61 8.27 23.94
N LEU A 127 5.90 6.98 23.77
CA LEU A 127 6.75 6.22 24.69
C LEU A 127 8.25 6.54 24.50
N LEU A 128 8.61 7.16 23.38
CA LEU A 128 10.00 7.48 23.06
C LEU A 128 10.47 8.74 23.76
N THR A 129 11.77 8.79 24.08
CA THR A 129 12.42 10.02 24.53
C THR A 129 12.54 11.03 23.36
N PRO A 130 12.69 12.34 23.64
CA PRO A 130 12.91 13.34 22.59
C PRO A 130 14.09 13.01 21.68
N GLN A 131 15.17 12.44 22.24
CA GLN A 131 16.32 12.00 21.46
C GLN A 131 15.97 10.84 20.50
N GLN A 132 15.25 9.82 20.99
CA GLN A 132 14.78 8.70 20.16
C GLN A 132 13.84 9.18 19.04
N GLN A 133 12.94 10.12 19.35
CA GLN A 133 12.05 10.74 18.36
C GLN A 133 12.82 11.48 17.26
N GLY A 134 13.88 12.21 17.63
CA GLY A 134 14.77 12.87 16.66
C GLY A 134 15.44 11.88 15.70
N ILE A 135 15.94 10.75 16.23
CA ILE A 135 16.53 9.68 15.41
C ILE A 135 15.48 9.07 14.47
N LEU A 136 14.27 8.82 14.98
CA LEU A 136 13.16 8.26 14.19
C LEU A 136 12.79 9.18 13.04
N ASN A 137 12.65 10.48 13.29
CA ASN A 137 12.33 11.47 12.27
C ASN A 137 13.42 11.56 11.19
N LYS A 138 14.70 11.52 11.59
CA LYS A 138 15.81 11.50 10.62
C LYS A 138 15.76 10.26 9.72
N LYS A 139 15.53 9.07 10.29
CA LYS A 139 15.37 7.83 9.53
C LYS A 139 14.15 7.86 8.61
N HIS A 140 13.06 8.51 9.02
CA HIS A 140 11.90 8.71 8.16
C HIS A 140 12.25 9.57 6.93
N GLN A 141 12.95 10.70 7.12
CA GLN A 141 13.39 11.52 5.99
C GLN A 141 14.32 10.75 5.03
N GLN A 142 15.27 9.98 5.57
CA GLN A 142 16.15 9.13 4.74
C GLN A 142 15.36 8.15 3.87
N ARG A 143 14.34 7.47 4.43
CA ARG A 143 13.46 6.58 3.68
C ARG A 143 12.68 7.32 2.59
N LEU A 144 12.20 8.53 2.86
CA LEU A 144 11.50 9.34 1.86
C LEU A 144 12.43 9.77 0.72
N ASP A 145 13.66 10.15 1.03
CA ASP A 145 14.64 10.55 0.02
C ASP A 145 15.07 9.38 -0.86
N GLU A 146 15.25 8.19 -0.27
CA GLU A 146 15.49 6.96 -1.01
C GLU A 146 14.31 6.61 -1.94
N LEU A 147 13.08 6.69 -1.43
CA LEU A 147 11.90 6.43 -2.24
C LEU A 147 11.79 7.40 -3.42
N ARG A 148 12.01 8.70 -3.19
CA ARG A 148 12.05 9.72 -4.24
C ARG A 148 13.12 9.43 -5.29
N ARG A 149 14.30 8.98 -4.85
CA ARG A 149 15.39 8.60 -5.76
C ARG A 149 14.97 7.43 -6.64
N LEU A 150 14.38 6.38 -6.07
CA LEU A 150 13.91 5.21 -6.81
C LEU A 150 12.82 5.57 -7.82
N THR A 151 11.84 6.40 -7.44
CA THR A 151 10.80 6.85 -8.38
C THR A 151 11.37 7.67 -9.53
N ASN A 152 12.37 8.53 -9.27
CA ASN A 152 13.02 9.32 -10.31
C ASN A 152 13.83 8.45 -11.28
N MET A 153 14.49 7.40 -10.77
CA MET A 153 15.22 6.43 -11.61
C MET A 153 14.26 5.61 -12.51
N GLN A 154 13.10 5.23 -11.98
CA GLN A 154 12.08 4.48 -12.72
C GLN A 154 11.50 5.32 -13.88
N LEU A 155 11.30 6.63 -13.67
CA LEU A 155 10.89 7.57 -14.73
C LEU A 155 11.95 7.77 -15.82
N SER A 156 13.24 7.68 -15.47
CA SER A 156 14.34 7.80 -16.44
C SER A 156 14.70 6.51 -17.18
N SER A 157 13.94 5.43 -17.00
CA SER A 157 14.23 4.14 -17.65
C SER A 157 13.93 4.18 -19.16
N PRO A 158 14.80 3.61 -20.03
CA PRO A 158 14.73 3.74 -21.49
C PRO A 158 13.47 3.13 -22.14
N LEU A 159 12.67 2.35 -21.40
CA LEU A 159 11.37 1.85 -21.87
C LEU A 159 10.33 2.97 -22.10
N GLN A 160 10.43 4.12 -21.41
CA GLN A 160 9.57 5.29 -21.70
C GLN A 160 10.10 6.13 -22.87
N ALA A 161 11.43 6.11 -23.13
CA ALA A 161 12.02 6.82 -24.26
C ALA A 161 11.60 6.21 -25.62
N ALA A 162 11.43 4.88 -25.68
CA ALA A 162 10.98 4.17 -26.88
C ALA A 162 9.50 4.40 -27.23
N SER A 163 8.65 4.76 -26.25
CA SER A 163 7.23 5.07 -26.52
C SER A 163 7.02 6.51 -27.03
N SER A 164 8.00 7.39 -26.84
CA SER A 164 7.94 8.77 -27.33
C SER A 164 8.47 8.96 -28.75
N SER A 165 9.16 7.97 -29.32
CA SER A 165 9.78 8.07 -30.65
C SER A 165 8.87 7.71 -31.84
N ASP A 166 7.63 7.28 -31.60
CA ASP A 166 6.68 6.89 -32.68
C ASP A 166 5.62 7.96 -33.02
N ARG A 167 5.86 9.22 -32.63
CA ARG A 167 5.04 10.35 -33.11
C ARG A 167 5.91 11.47 -33.65
N THR A 168 6.21 11.40 -34.93
CA THR A 168 6.40 12.58 -35.78
C THR A 168 5.70 12.35 -37.13
N PRO A 169 5.16 13.42 -37.73
CA PRO A 169 4.06 13.38 -38.72
C PRO A 169 4.42 12.86 -40.10
#